data_AF-X0WP19-F1
#
_entry.id   AF-X0WP19-F1
#
_cell.length_a   1.000
_cell.length_b   1.000
_cell.length_c   1.000
_cell.angle_alpha   90.00
_cell.angle_beta   90.00
_cell.angle_gamma   90.00
#
_symmetry.space_group_name_H-M   'P 1'
#
loop_
_entity.id
_entity.type
_entity.pdbx_description
1 polymer ?
#
loop_
_entity_poly.entity_id
_entity_poly.type
_entity_poly.pdbx_seq_one_letter_code
_entity_poly.pdbx_strand_id
1 'polypeptide(L)' 'EMPGWQEDISQARRMDQLPATAQDYLKTIEETADIPMSIISVGPGREETIMVQDPF' A
#
# COMPACT_ATOMS: atom_id res chain seq x y z
N GLU A 1 9.31 15.66 2.75
CA GLU A 1 8.18 15.67 1.81
C GLU A 1 8.43 14.60 0.75
N MET A 2 7.40 13.89 0.29
CA MET A 2 7.51 12.80 -0.69
C MET A 2 6.66 13.10 -1.93
N PRO A 3 7.07 12.67 -3.12
CA PRO A 3 6.26 12.83 -4.32
C PRO A 3 4.95 12.03 -4.21
N GLY A 4 3.84 12.63 -4.66
CA GLY A 4 2.56 11.93 -4.77
C GLY A 4 2.47 11.02 -6.00
N TRP A 5 1.28 10.50 -6.23
CA TRP A 5 0.89 9.76 -7.44
C TRP A 5 -0.48 10.25 -7.91
N GLN A 6 -0.78 10.08 -9.19
CA GLN A 6 -2.08 10.44 -9.79
C GLN A 6 -2.80 9.24 -10.40
N GLU A 7 -2.12 8.11 -10.49
CA GLU A 7 -2.63 6.86 -11.01
C GLU A 7 -3.71 6.29 -10.08
N ASP A 8 -4.76 5.73 -10.68
CA ASP A 8 -5.78 4.98 -9.95
C ASP A 8 -5.20 3.63 -9.48
N ILE A 9 -5.26 3.40 -8.18
CA ILE A 9 -4.76 2.19 -7.52
C ILE A 9 -5.88 1.25 -7.06
N SER A 10 -7.14 1.57 -7.32
CA SER A 10 -8.31 0.78 -6.89
C SER A 10 -8.26 -0.68 -7.34
N GLN A 11 -7.59 -0.95 -8.47
CA GLN A 11 -7.41 -2.30 -9.04
C GLN A 11 -6.16 -3.04 -8.54
N ALA A 12 -5.31 -2.40 -7.74
CA ALA A 12 -4.11 -3.05 -7.21
C ALA A 12 -4.48 -4.15 -6.19
N ARG A 13 -3.86 -5.31 -6.34
CA ARG A 13 -4.00 -6.48 -5.45
C ARG A 13 -2.66 -6.93 -4.89
N ARG A 14 -1.56 -6.34 -5.36
CA ARG A 14 -0.19 -6.60 -4.94
C ARG A 14 0.61 -5.31 -4.88
N MET A 15 1.66 -5.29 -4.06
CA MET A 15 2.46 -4.08 -3.80
C MET A 15 3.22 -3.59 -5.01
N ASP A 16 3.69 -4.51 -5.84
CA ASP A 16 4.38 -4.18 -7.09
C ASP A 16 3.45 -3.62 -8.18
N GLN A 17 2.14 -3.62 -7.96
CA GLN A 17 1.16 -2.99 -8.86
C GLN A 17 0.90 -1.53 -8.50
N LEU A 18 1.35 -1.06 -7.35
CA LEU A 18 1.26 0.35 -6.98
C LEU A 18 2.32 1.18 -7.71
N PRO A 19 2.07 2.48 -7.93
CA PRO A 19 3.09 3.41 -8.38
C PRO A 19 4.31 3.38 -7.46
N ALA A 20 5.51 3.54 -8.02
CA ALA A 20 6.76 3.51 -7.24
C ALA A 20 6.74 4.52 -6.08
N THR A 21 6.19 5.72 -6.30
CA THR A 21 6.08 6.76 -5.27
C THR A 21 5.13 6.36 -4.14
N ALA A 22 4.09 5.57 -4.42
CA ALA A 22 3.20 5.02 -3.40
C ALA A 22 3.90 3.92 -2.58
N GLN A 23 4.68 3.06 -3.24
CA GLN A 23 5.48 2.04 -2.55
C GLN A 23 6.53 2.68 -1.62
N ASP A 24 7.23 3.72 -2.09
CA ASP A 24 8.19 4.47 -1.28
C ASP A 24 7.52 5.12 -0.06
N TYR A 25 6.33 5.68 -0.25
CA TYR A 25 5.56 6.28 0.84
C TYR A 25 5.18 5.25 1.90
N LEU A 26 4.67 4.09 1.48
CA LEU A 26 4.33 2.99 2.37
C LEU A 26 5.57 2.49 3.15
N LYS A 27 6.68 2.29 2.45
CA LYS A 27 7.96 1.91 3.08
C LYS A 27 8.41 2.92 4.15
N THR A 28 8.27 4.22 3.85
CA THR A 28 8.61 5.28 4.80
C THR A 28 7.73 5.23 6.05
N ILE A 29 6.44 4.92 5.91
CA ILE A 29 5.54 4.73 7.06
C ILE A 29 6.02 3.56 7.92
N GLU A 30 6.33 2.43 7.30
CA GLU A 30 6.79 1.21 7.96
C GLU A 30 8.09 1.46 8.76
N GLU A 31 9.06 2.11 8.13
CA GLU A 31 10.34 2.49 8.76
C GLU A 31 10.15 3.51 9.89
N THR A 32 9.24 4.46 9.73
CA THR A 32 8.98 5.49 10.75
C THR A 32 8.23 4.91 11.95
N ALA A 33 7.31 3.97 11.72
CA ALA A 33 6.54 3.32 12.76
C ALA A 33 7.30 2.15 13.43
N ASP A 34 8.37 1.65 12.80
CA ASP A 34 9.13 0.46 13.20
C ASP A 34 8.23 -0.79 13.37
N ILE A 35 7.19 -0.90 12.53
CA ILE A 35 6.18 -1.96 12.59
C ILE A 35 5.86 -2.42 11.16
N PRO A 36 5.82 -3.73 10.89
CA PRO A 36 5.49 -4.25 9.57
C PRO A 36 4.01 -4.04 9.21
N MET A 37 3.73 -3.73 7.94
CA MET A 37 2.37 -3.59 7.42
C MET A 37 1.80 -4.94 6.98
N SER A 38 0.57 -5.24 7.40
CA SER A 38 -0.11 -6.48 7.03
C SER A 38 -1.14 -6.29 5.92
N ILE A 39 -1.86 -5.17 5.92
CA ILE A 39 -3.02 -4.93 5.05
C ILE A 39 -3.04 -3.49 4.55
N ILE A 40 -3.34 -3.29 3.26
CA ILE A 40 -3.54 -1.98 2.65
C ILE A 40 -4.88 -1.97 1.89
N SER A 41 -5.81 -1.10 2.29
CA SER A 41 -7.06 -0.88 1.56
C SER A 41 -6.86 0.16 0.48
N VAL A 42 -7.22 -0.19 -0.77
CA VAL A 42 -7.09 0.68 -1.96
C VAL A 42 -8.45 1.12 -2.51
N GLY A 43 -9.55 0.74 -1.85
CA GLY A 43 -10.90 1.09 -2.25
C GLY A 43 -11.97 0.56 -1.29
N PRO A 44 -13.25 0.93 -1.52
CA PRO A 44 -14.38 0.55 -0.67
C PRO A 44 -14.78 -0.94 -0.78
N GLY A 45 -14.43 -1.62 -1.87
CA GLY A 45 -14.78 -3.01 -2.13
C GLY A 45 -13.95 -3.99 -1.30
N ARG A 46 -14.55 -5.14 -0.96
CA ARG A 46 -13.86 -6.21 -0.21
C ARG A 46 -12.60 -6.72 -0.93
N GLU A 47 -12.63 -6.76 -2.26
CA GLU A 47 -11.48 -7.19 -3.07
C GLU A 47 -10.44 -6.09 -3.25
N GLU A 48 -10.77 -4.83 -2.95
CA GLU A 48 -9.89 -3.67 -3.09
C GLU A 48 -8.95 -3.55 -1.88
N THR A 49 -8.29 -4.66 -1.56
CA THR A 49 -7.40 -4.82 -0.42
C THR A 49 -6.19 -5.63 -0.84
N ILE A 50 -5.00 -5.12 -0.48
CA ILE A 50 -3.73 -5.82 -0.65
C ILE A 50 -3.35 -6.44 0.69
N MET A 51 -3.19 -7.76 0.70
CA MET A 51 -2.68 -8.50 1.85
C MET A 51 -1.17 -8.70 1.67
N VAL A 52 -0.39 -8.06 2.53
CA VAL A 52 1.09 -8.14 2.54
C VAL A 52 1.53 -9.32 3.41
N GLN A 53 0.88 -9.46 4.58
CA GLN A 53 1.09 -10.57 5.50
C GLN A 53 -0.27 -10.95 6.10
N ASP A 54 -0.51 -12.25 6.28
CA ASP A 54 -1.70 -12.73 6.98
C ASP A 54 -1.58 -12.39 8.49
N PRO A 55 -2.52 -11.61 9.06
CA PRO A 55 -2.47 -11.26 10.48
C PRO A 55 -3.02 -12.36 11.42
N PHE A 56 -3.49 -13.49 10.90
CA PHE A 56 -4.07 -14.59 11.70
C PHE A 56 -3.27 -15.88 11.69
#